data_AF-I2FX45-F1
#
_entry.id   AF-I2FX45-F1
#
_cell.length_a   1.000
_cell.length_b   1.000
_cell.length_c   1.000
_cell.angle_alpha   90.00
_cell.angle_beta   90.00
_cell.angle_gamma   90.00
#
_symmetry.space_group_name_H-M   'P 1'
#
loop_
_entity.id
_entity.type
_entity.pdbx_description
1 polymer ?
#
loop_
_entity_poly.entity_id
_entity_poly.type
_entity_poly.pdbx_seq_one_letter_code
_entity_poly.pdbx_strand_id
1 'polypeptide(L)'
;MSAQDEGTPNVAFQNEAKYPGQTTGFRGPGASAENPAGAFPRDTRQADPDPIESRRPKSTIFSAIENPYALQEAINKLESSLDEVISLFQAEKNTLAREGGFTKGKQGIELFESWKQELERIKSGQE
;
A
#
# COMPACT_ATOMS: atom_id res chain seq x y z
N MET A 1 65.37 17.20 3.37
CA MET A 1 64.45 17.38 2.23
C MET A 1 63.24 16.50 2.50
N SER A 2 62.18 17.09 3.03
CA SER A 2 60.94 16.38 3.40
C SER A 2 59.90 16.72 2.35
N ALA A 3 59.44 15.73 1.60
CA ALA A 3 58.32 15.88 0.67
C ALA A 3 57.04 15.42 1.38
N GLN A 4 56.10 16.36 1.45
CA GLN A 4 54.70 16.13 1.80
C GLN A 4 54.06 15.22 0.74
N ASP A 5 53.17 14.31 1.15
CA ASP A 5 52.02 13.96 0.32
C ASP A 5 50.86 13.53 1.21
N GLU A 6 49.85 14.39 1.27
CA GLU A 6 48.56 14.16 1.89
C GLU A 6 47.77 13.18 1.01
N GLY A 7 47.31 12.07 1.58
CA GLY A 7 46.60 11.05 0.81
C GLY A 7 45.60 10.27 1.63
N THR A 8 44.62 10.94 2.24
CA THR A 8 43.33 10.28 2.50
C THR A 8 42.58 10.20 1.18
N PRO A 9 42.12 9.02 0.76
CA PRO A 9 40.71 9.01 0.37
C PRO A 9 39.95 7.69 0.63
N ASN A 10 38.65 7.92 0.85
CA ASN A 10 37.54 7.07 0.45
C ASN A 10 37.35 5.74 1.17
N VAL A 11 36.88 5.84 2.41
CA VAL A 11 35.89 4.88 2.91
C VAL A 11 34.51 5.32 2.41
N ALA A 12 34.23 5.05 1.14
CA ALA A 12 32.87 5.15 0.61
C ALA A 12 32.08 3.92 1.06
N PHE A 13 31.53 3.96 2.27
CA PHE A 13 30.45 3.06 2.63
C PHE A 13 29.26 3.39 1.73
N GLN A 14 28.92 2.46 0.84
CA GLN A 14 27.71 2.53 0.04
C GLN A 14 26.50 2.67 0.97
N ASN A 15 25.90 3.83 0.99
CA ASN A 15 24.61 4.05 1.65
C ASN A 15 23.68 4.60 0.58
N GLU A 16 23.24 3.70 -0.30
CA GLU A 16 22.31 4.01 -1.39
C GLU A 16 20.95 4.50 -0.85
N ALA A 17 20.65 4.19 0.42
CA ALA A 17 19.55 4.76 1.19
C ALA A 17 19.67 6.29 1.41
N LYS A 18 20.88 6.87 1.32
CA LYS A 18 21.13 8.28 1.63
C LYS A 18 21.14 9.19 0.39
N TYR A 19 21.47 8.67 -0.80
CA TYR A 19 21.60 9.47 -2.04
C TYR A 19 21.10 8.70 -3.28
N PRO A 20 19.78 8.73 -3.56
CA PRO A 20 19.21 8.05 -4.73
C PRO A 20 19.74 8.66 -6.04
N GLY A 21 20.23 7.81 -6.95
CA GLY A 21 20.76 8.21 -8.27
C GLY A 21 22.26 8.52 -8.31
N GLN A 22 22.98 8.43 -7.19
CA GLN A 22 24.43 8.63 -7.17
C GLN A 22 25.15 7.32 -7.56
N THR A 23 25.29 7.06 -8.87
CA THR A 23 26.18 5.99 -9.35
C THR A 23 27.62 6.44 -9.12
N THR A 24 28.15 6.25 -7.92
CA THR A 24 29.59 6.39 -7.71
C THR A 24 30.26 5.31 -8.57
N GLY A 25 30.99 5.73 -9.61
CA GLY A 25 31.81 4.82 -10.40
C GLY A 25 32.83 4.19 -9.46
N PHE A 26 32.52 2.99 -8.96
CA PHE A 26 33.32 2.32 -7.95
C PHE A 26 34.64 1.86 -8.57
N ARG A 27 35.65 2.73 -8.46
CA ARG A 27 37.02 2.43 -8.85
C ARG A 27 37.80 2.18 -7.57
N GLY A 28 38.16 0.92 -7.33
CA GLY A 28 39.06 0.57 -6.23
C GLY A 28 40.42 1.27 -6.39
N PRO A 29 41.21 1.38 -5.31
CA PRO A 29 42.61 1.79 -5.42
C PRO A 29 43.31 0.90 -6.47
N GLY A 30 44.03 1.55 -7.39
CA GLY A 30 44.72 0.86 -8.49
C GLY A 30 45.84 -0.06 -7.99
N ALA A 31 46.63 -0.60 -8.92
CA ALA A 31 47.77 -1.44 -8.55
C ALA A 31 48.74 -0.66 -7.64
N SER A 32 49.04 -1.24 -6.48
CA SER A 32 49.97 -0.71 -5.48
C SER A 32 51.05 -1.75 -5.17
N ALA A 33 52.15 -1.36 -4.52
CA ALA A 33 53.22 -2.28 -4.14
C ALA A 33 52.72 -3.49 -3.32
N GLU A 34 51.70 -3.28 -2.47
CA GLU A 34 51.06 -4.31 -1.65
C GLU A 34 49.92 -5.06 -2.37
N ASN A 35 49.37 -4.50 -3.45
CA ASN A 35 48.32 -5.12 -4.26
C ASN A 35 48.64 -4.97 -5.76
N PRO A 36 49.66 -5.68 -6.26
CA PRO A 36 50.11 -5.55 -7.64
C PRO A 36 49.04 -6.00 -8.65
N ALA A 37 48.09 -6.84 -8.22
CA ALA A 37 46.97 -7.29 -9.04
C ALA A 37 45.79 -6.30 -9.04
N GLY A 38 45.83 -5.23 -8.24
CA GLY A 38 44.70 -4.30 -8.08
C GLY A 38 43.41 -5.01 -7.70
N ALA A 39 43.53 -6.13 -6.96
CA ALA A 39 42.40 -6.97 -6.61
C ALA A 39 41.51 -6.22 -5.62
N PHE A 40 40.32 -5.84 -6.08
CA PHE A 40 39.29 -5.23 -5.26
C PHE A 40 37.98 -5.97 -5.50
N PRO A 41 37.16 -6.21 -4.45
CA PRO A 41 35.84 -6.80 -4.63
C PRO A 41 35.04 -6.00 -5.67
N ARG A 42 34.67 -6.64 -6.78
CA ARG A 42 33.69 -6.08 -7.70
C ARG A 42 32.34 -6.19 -7.03
N ASP A 43 31.60 -5.09 -6.98
CA ASP A 43 30.20 -5.16 -6.58
C ASP A 43 29.44 -5.91 -7.68
N THR A 44 29.14 -7.18 -7.44
CA THR A 44 28.34 -8.02 -8.33
C THR A 44 26.86 -7.96 -7.99
N ARG A 45 26.44 -7.08 -7.08
CA ARG A 45 25.03 -6.86 -6.81
C ARG A 45 24.41 -6.28 -8.07
N GLN A 46 23.59 -7.10 -8.72
CA GLN A 46 22.76 -6.65 -9.81
C GLN A 46 21.81 -5.61 -9.23
N ALA A 47 21.86 -4.38 -9.75
CA ALA A 47 20.87 -3.37 -9.43
C ALA A 47 19.49 -4.01 -9.66
N ASP A 48 18.65 -4.03 -8.63
CA ASP A 48 17.31 -4.59 -8.71
C ASP A 48 16.57 -3.85 -9.84
N PRO A 49 16.17 -4.54 -10.92
CA PRO A 49 15.57 -3.88 -12.09
C PRO A 49 14.22 -3.23 -11.77
N ASP A 50 13.62 -3.56 -10.63
CA ASP A 50 12.38 -2.94 -10.16
C ASP A 50 12.65 -2.10 -8.91
N PRO A 51 12.63 -0.75 -9.01
CA PRO A 51 12.51 0.09 -7.84
C PRO A 51 11.29 -0.35 -7.04
N ILE A 52 11.46 -0.55 -5.73
CA ILE A 52 10.44 -0.97 -4.76
C ILE A 52 9.14 -0.11 -4.81
N GLU A 53 9.15 1.01 -5.54
CA GLU A 53 7.98 1.86 -5.78
C GLU A 53 6.79 1.19 -6.49
N SER A 54 6.99 0.09 -7.23
CA SER A 54 5.88 -0.64 -7.87
C SER A 54 5.04 -1.48 -6.90
N ARG A 55 5.44 -1.58 -5.62
CA ARG A 55 4.65 -2.18 -4.53
C ARG A 55 4.12 -1.15 -3.55
N ARG A 56 3.66 0.02 -4.00
CA ARG A 56 2.78 0.82 -3.15
C ARG A 56 1.53 -0.01 -2.89
N PRO A 57 1.24 -0.44 -1.65
CA PRO A 57 -0.03 -1.10 -1.37
C PRO A 57 -1.11 -0.13 -1.82
N LYS A 58 -2.09 -0.61 -2.60
CA LYS A 58 -3.25 0.20 -2.98
C LYS A 58 -3.75 0.87 -1.71
N SER A 59 -3.76 2.20 -1.69
CA SER A 59 -4.25 2.97 -0.55
C SER A 59 -5.74 2.65 -0.44
N THR A 60 -6.07 1.75 0.47
CA THR A 60 -7.46 1.44 0.83
C THR A 60 -7.91 2.41 1.90
N ILE A 61 -9.21 2.62 2.08
CA ILE A 61 -9.71 3.46 3.20
C ILE A 61 -9.19 2.99 4.57
N PHE A 62 -8.89 1.70 4.70
CA PHE A 62 -8.32 1.12 5.93
C PHE A 62 -6.90 1.63 6.21
N SER A 63 -6.16 2.06 5.18
CA SER A 63 -4.86 2.73 5.33
C SER A 63 -4.97 4.20 5.73
N ALA A 64 -6.16 4.81 5.62
CA ALA A 64 -6.41 6.21 6.00
C ALA A 64 -6.76 6.39 7.48
N ILE A 65 -6.93 5.30 8.24
CA ILE A 65 -7.29 5.32 9.66
C ILE A 65 -6.21 4.62 10.48
N GLU A 66 -5.82 5.21 11.61
CA GLU A 66 -4.80 4.67 12.51
C GLU A 66 -5.16 3.29 13.08
N ASN A 67 -6.45 3.03 13.29
CA ASN A 67 -6.98 1.75 13.75
C ASN A 67 -7.91 1.10 12.70
N PRO A 68 -7.40 0.18 11.86
CA PRO A 68 -8.21 -0.48 10.84
C PRO A 68 -9.29 -1.40 11.42
N TYR A 69 -9.08 -1.96 12.62
CA TYR A 69 -10.06 -2.83 13.28
C TYR A 69 -11.30 -2.07 13.75
N ALA A 70 -11.12 -0.85 14.25
CA ALA A 70 -12.24 0.00 14.65
C ALA A 70 -13.13 0.36 13.45
N LEU A 71 -12.53 0.62 12.29
CA LEU A 71 -13.27 0.86 11.06
C LEU A 71 -14.01 -0.39 10.60
N GLN A 72 -13.37 -1.56 10.64
CA GLN A 72 -14.01 -2.83 10.29
C GLN A 72 -15.22 -3.12 11.19
N GLU A 73 -15.12 -2.87 12.50
CA GLU A 73 -16.23 -3.02 13.43
C GLU A 73 -17.38 -2.05 13.11
N ALA A 74 -17.06 -0.79 12.80
CA ALA A 74 -18.06 0.20 12.41
C ALA A 74 -18.78 -0.18 11.11
N ILE A 75 -18.05 -0.71 10.11
CA ILE A 75 -18.63 -1.19 8.85
C ILE A 75 -19.54 -2.39 9.09
N ASN A 76 -19.12 -3.37 9.91
CA ASN A 76 -19.96 -4.52 10.25
C ASN A 76 -21.27 -4.10 10.95
N LYS A 77 -21.20 -3.08 11.84
CA LYS A 77 -22.39 -2.51 12.48
C LYS A 77 -23.30 -1.82 11.47
N LEU A 78 -22.72 -1.09 10.51
CA LEU A 78 -23.47 -0.46 9.43
C LEU A 78 -24.19 -1.51 8.56
N GLU A 79 -23.49 -2.57 8.13
CA GLU A 79 -24.08 -3.71 7.42
C GLU A 79 -25.27 -4.31 8.19
N SER A 80 -25.10 -4.54 9.50
CA SER A 80 -26.16 -5.08 10.37
C SER A 80 -27.38 -4.14 10.41
N SER A 81 -27.15 -2.84 10.54
CA SER A 81 -28.23 -1.84 10.56
C SER A 81 -28.96 -1.72 9.20
N LEU A 82 -28.25 -1.92 8.09
CA LEU A 82 -28.86 -1.96 6.76
C LEU A 82 -29.77 -3.20 6.62
N ASP A 83 -29.33 -4.35 7.12
CA ASP A 83 -30.15 -5.56 7.12
C ASP A 83 -31.42 -5.41 7.98
N GLU A 84 -31.35 -4.70 9.09
CA GLU A 84 -32.52 -4.36 9.91
C GLU A 84 -33.52 -3.49 9.12
N VAL A 85 -33.05 -2.44 8.45
CA VAL A 85 -33.89 -1.57 7.63
C VAL A 85 -34.54 -2.33 6.48
N ILE A 86 -33.76 -3.15 5.76
CA ILE A 86 -34.28 -4.00 4.68
C ILE A 86 -35.34 -4.96 5.23
N SER A 87 -35.11 -5.55 6.40
CA SER A 87 -36.07 -6.47 7.04
C SER A 87 -37.39 -5.78 7.38
N LEU A 88 -37.35 -4.53 7.86
CA LEU A 88 -38.55 -3.72 8.10
C LEU A 88 -39.36 -3.52 6.81
N PHE A 89 -38.70 -3.11 5.72
CA PHE A 89 -39.36 -2.97 4.43
C PHE A 89 -39.91 -4.30 3.90
N GLN A 90 -39.21 -5.41 4.11
CA GLN A 90 -39.68 -6.74 3.71
C GLN A 90 -40.89 -7.22 4.55
N ALA A 91 -40.92 -6.91 5.84
CA ALA A 91 -42.08 -7.19 6.69
C ALA A 91 -43.30 -6.40 6.22
N GLU A 92 -43.11 -5.10 5.94
CA GLU A 92 -44.15 -4.22 5.41
C GLU A 92 -44.57 -4.58 3.97
N LYS A 93 -43.67 -5.14 3.16
CA LYS A 93 -44.02 -5.69 1.84
C LYS A 93 -45.14 -6.72 1.95
N ASN A 94 -45.03 -7.63 2.91
CA ASN A 94 -46.00 -8.71 3.05
C ASN A 94 -47.38 -8.21 3.48
N THR A 95 -47.44 -7.07 4.17
CA THR A 95 -48.70 -6.43 4.59
C THR A 95 -49.26 -5.52 3.50
N LEU A 96 -48.46 -4.57 2.99
CA LEU A 96 -48.87 -3.54 2.03
C LEU A 96 -48.94 -4.02 0.57
N ALA A 97 -48.26 -5.11 0.20
CA ALA A 97 -48.40 -5.66 -1.15
C ALA A 97 -49.83 -6.17 -1.43
N ARG A 98 -50.61 -6.47 -0.39
CA ARG A 98 -52.04 -6.78 -0.52
C ARG A 98 -52.88 -5.56 -0.90
N GLU A 99 -52.38 -4.36 -0.63
CA GLU A 99 -53.09 -3.08 -0.84
C GLU A 99 -52.54 -2.29 -2.05
N GLY A 100 -51.55 -2.84 -2.78
CA GLY A 100 -51.02 -2.25 -4.01
C GLY A 100 -50.08 -1.04 -3.81
N GLY A 101 -49.77 -0.66 -2.57
CA GLY A 101 -49.02 0.55 -2.23
C GLY A 101 -47.50 0.42 -2.07
N PHE A 102 -46.90 -0.74 -2.39
CA PHE A 102 -45.53 -1.06 -1.97
C PHE A 102 -44.39 -0.60 -2.93
N THR A 103 -44.67 0.22 -3.94
CA THR A 103 -43.66 0.64 -4.93
C THR A 103 -42.48 1.40 -4.32
N LYS A 104 -42.72 2.29 -3.36
CA LYS A 104 -41.67 3.02 -2.62
C LYS A 104 -40.83 2.10 -1.74
N GLY A 105 -41.46 1.11 -1.09
CA GLY A 105 -40.75 0.14 -0.26
C GLY A 105 -39.81 -0.75 -1.08
N LYS A 106 -40.20 -1.13 -2.30
CA LYS A 106 -39.33 -1.85 -3.23
C LYS A 106 -38.10 -1.02 -3.64
N GLN A 107 -38.30 0.28 -3.95
CA GLN A 107 -37.20 1.20 -4.25
C GLN A 107 -36.25 1.37 -3.05
N GLY A 108 -36.80 1.42 -1.83
CA GLY A 108 -36.01 1.47 -0.60
C GLY A 108 -35.13 0.23 -0.44
N ILE A 109 -35.70 -0.97 -0.60
CA ILE A 109 -34.94 -2.24 -0.53
C ILE A 109 -33.79 -2.24 -1.55
N GLU A 110 -34.07 -1.91 -2.82
CA GLU A 110 -33.04 -1.86 -3.87
C GLU A 110 -31.91 -0.86 -3.54
N LEU A 111 -32.24 0.29 -2.96
CA LEU A 111 -31.25 1.28 -2.54
C LEU A 111 -30.35 0.77 -1.42
N PHE A 112 -30.93 0.22 -0.34
CA PHE A 112 -30.14 -0.29 0.79
C PHE A 112 -29.31 -1.52 0.40
N GLU A 113 -29.82 -2.38 -0.49
CA GLU A 113 -29.04 -3.47 -1.08
C GLU A 113 -27.84 -2.95 -1.88
N SER A 114 -28.02 -1.88 -2.66
CA SER A 114 -26.90 -1.27 -3.41
C SER A 114 -25.81 -0.73 -2.48
N TRP A 115 -26.19 -0.10 -1.37
CA TRP A 115 -25.22 0.40 -0.39
C TRP A 115 -24.45 -0.73 0.28
N LYS A 116 -25.12 -1.87 0.57
CA LYS A 116 -24.45 -3.07 1.09
C LYS A 116 -23.42 -3.62 0.12
N GLN A 117 -23.72 -3.62 -1.19
CA GLN A 117 -22.75 -4.03 -2.21
C GLN A 117 -21.53 -3.10 -2.27
N GLU A 118 -21.73 -1.79 -2.15
CA GLU A 118 -20.62 -0.84 -2.08
C GLU A 118 -19.76 -1.03 -0.82
N LEU A 119 -20.37 -1.33 0.33
CA LEU A 119 -19.63 -1.62 1.56
C LEU A 119 -18.77 -2.88 1.45
N GLU A 120 -19.29 -3.94 0.84
CA GLU A 120 -18.52 -5.17 0.60
C GLU A 120 -17.37 -4.94 -0.38
N ARG A 121 -17.53 -4.07 -1.40
CA ARG A 121 -16.44 -3.66 -2.28
C ARG A 121 -15.33 -2.95 -1.52
N ILE A 122 -15.69 -1.97 -0.68
CA ILE A 122 -14.75 -1.24 0.18
C ILE A 122 -13.99 -2.21 1.08
N LYS A 123 -14.68 -3.14 1.73
CA LYS A 123 -14.11 -4.18 2.61
C LYS A 123 -13.15 -5.12 1.89
N SER A 124 -13.44 -5.47 0.64
CA SER A 124 -12.56 -6.29 -0.19
C SER A 124 -11.36 -5.53 -0.78
N GLY A 125 -11.27 -4.22 -0.55
CA GLY A 125 -10.22 -3.36 -1.12
C GLY A 125 -10.34 -3.20 -2.64
N GLN A 126 -11.53 -3.47 -3.19
CA GLN A 126 -11.89 -3.20 -4.58
C GLN A 126 -12.62 -1.87 -4.63
N GLU A 127 -11.87 -0.78 -4.44
CA GLU A 127 -12.32 0.58 -4.72
C GLU A 127 -12.08 0.93 -6.20
#